data_AF-A0A2K1IID0-F1
#
_entry.id   AF-A0A2K1IID0-F1
#
_cell.length_a   1.000
_cell.length_b   1.000
_cell.length_c   1.000
_cell.angle_alpha   90.00
_cell.angle_beta   90.00
_cell.angle_gamma   90.00
#
_symmetry.space_group_name_H-M   'P 1'
#
loop_
_entity.id
_entity.type
_entity.pdbx_description
1 polymer ?
#
loop_
_entity_poly.entity_id
_entity_poly.type
_entity_poly.pdbx_seq_one_letter_code
_entity_poly.pdbx_strand_id
1 'polypeptide(L)'
;MKIKSATFNVLISLTFLNLSNCVKVEIIYNGFSNLVSLEKLYFNNYTNLKKIHATFDGMKNLKMLIFEGFKNLEFMPMELKHLSSLQAILFKNYKKLKIEINAFNVLSLIFLDLNSFI
;
A
#
# COMPACT_ATOMS: atom_id res chain seq x y z
N MET A 1 -4.09 16.23 -7.63
CA MET A 1 -2.61 16.03 -7.85
C MET A 1 -2.31 14.56 -8.08
N LYS A 2 -1.24 14.24 -8.84
CA LYS A 2 -0.81 12.87 -9.14
C LYS A 2 0.57 12.60 -8.54
N ILE A 3 0.76 11.44 -7.90
CA ILE A 3 2.10 10.92 -7.61
C ILE A 3 2.55 10.13 -8.85
N LYS A 4 3.69 10.52 -9.42
CA LYS A 4 4.24 9.94 -10.66
C LYS A 4 5.16 8.76 -10.34
N SER A 5 5.46 7.93 -11.33
CA SER A 5 6.25 6.71 -11.15
C SER A 5 7.67 6.94 -10.61
N ALA A 6 8.32 8.02 -11.01
CA ALA A 6 9.68 8.31 -10.56
C ALA A 6 9.76 9.05 -9.21
N THR A 7 8.63 9.32 -8.54
CA THR A 7 8.60 10.27 -7.39
C THR A 7 9.55 9.86 -6.26
N PHE A 8 9.74 8.56 -6.04
CA PHE A 8 10.58 8.05 -4.95
C PHE A 8 11.82 7.29 -5.42
N ASN A 9 12.17 7.38 -6.71
CA ASN A 9 13.20 6.51 -7.31
C ASN A 9 14.60 6.69 -6.72
N VAL A 10 14.89 7.86 -6.17
CA VAL A 10 16.18 8.20 -5.56
C VAL A 10 16.24 7.88 -4.07
N LEU A 11 15.12 7.52 -3.45
CA LEU A 11 15.00 7.30 -2.01
C LEU A 11 15.36 5.85 -1.62
N ILE A 12 16.47 5.35 -2.17
CA ILE A 12 16.86 3.93 -2.07
C ILE A 12 17.13 3.47 -0.63
N SER A 13 17.55 4.38 0.26
CA SER A 13 17.84 4.09 1.67
C SER A 13 16.68 4.42 2.60
N LEU A 14 15.53 4.85 2.07
CA LEU A 14 14.38 5.21 2.90
C LEU A 14 13.81 3.95 3.56
N THR A 15 13.69 3.97 4.89
CA THR A 15 13.16 2.85 5.69
C THR A 15 11.71 3.06 6.13
N PHE A 16 11.27 4.32 6.20
CA PHE A 16 9.91 4.70 6.59
C PHE A 16 9.36 5.75 5.62
N LEU A 17 8.15 5.49 5.12
CA LEU A 17 7.43 6.41 4.25
C LEU A 17 6.00 6.57 4.78
N ASN A 18 5.64 7.81 5.09
CA ASN A 18 4.28 8.17 5.48
C ASN A 18 3.64 9.05 4.40
N LEU A 19 2.62 8.53 3.76
CA LEU A 19 1.79 9.25 2.78
C LEU A 19 0.36 9.47 3.30
N SER A 20 0.14 9.30 4.61
CA SER A 20 -1.18 9.48 5.22
C SER A 20 -1.69 10.91 5.06
N ASN A 21 -3.01 11.06 4.92
CA ASN A 21 -3.71 12.34 4.81
C ASN A 21 -3.29 13.19 3.59
N CYS A 22 -2.78 12.57 2.53
CA CYS A 22 -2.47 13.24 1.26
C CYS A 22 -3.76 13.55 0.47
N VAL A 23 -4.60 14.44 1.01
CA VAL A 23 -5.97 14.71 0.53
C VAL A 23 -6.05 15.28 -0.89
N LYS A 24 -4.97 15.86 -1.42
CA LYS A 24 -4.93 16.39 -2.80
C LYS A 24 -4.58 15.33 -3.84
N VAL A 25 -4.15 14.14 -3.42
CA VAL A 25 -3.72 13.09 -4.36
C VAL A 25 -4.95 12.32 -4.86
N GLU A 26 -5.08 12.25 -6.17
CA GLU A 26 -6.20 11.60 -6.85
C GLU A 26 -5.79 10.27 -7.50
N ILE A 27 -4.54 10.18 -7.95
CA ILE A 27 -4.00 9.01 -8.62
C ILE A 27 -2.54 8.82 -8.21
N ILE A 28 -2.15 7.56 -8.01
CA ILE A 28 -0.76 7.14 -7.86
C ILE A 28 -0.38 6.23 -9.01
N TYR A 29 0.72 6.59 -9.69
CA TYR A 29 1.36 5.76 -10.71
C TYR A 29 2.67 5.20 -10.17
N ASN A 30 2.82 3.88 -10.29
CA ASN A 30 3.98 3.01 -10.09
C ASN A 30 5.22 3.64 -9.45
N GLY A 31 5.16 3.90 -8.13
CA GLY A 31 6.14 4.76 -7.45
C GLY A 31 7.10 4.07 -6.48
N PHE A 32 6.94 2.77 -6.21
CA PHE A 32 7.56 2.14 -5.03
C PHE A 32 8.63 1.08 -5.35
N SER A 33 8.86 0.76 -6.61
CA SER A 33 9.80 -0.32 -7.00
C SER A 33 11.24 -0.08 -6.56
N ASN A 34 11.67 1.17 -6.37
CA ASN A 34 13.04 1.49 -5.94
C ASN A 34 13.18 1.67 -4.42
N LEU A 35 12.08 1.54 -3.67
CA LEU A 35 12.09 1.64 -2.21
C LEU A 35 12.57 0.33 -1.56
N VAL A 36 13.77 -0.11 -1.95
CA VAL A 36 14.32 -1.43 -1.62
C VAL A 36 14.63 -1.59 -0.14
N SER A 37 14.96 -0.52 0.57
CA SER A 37 15.21 -0.53 2.02
C SER A 37 13.97 -0.24 2.86
N LEU A 38 12.80 -0.04 2.25
CA LEU A 38 11.62 0.39 3.00
C LEU A 38 11.08 -0.74 3.87
N GLU A 39 10.92 -0.46 5.15
CA GLU A 39 10.40 -1.41 6.13
C GLU A 39 8.95 -1.09 6.53
N LYS A 40 8.56 0.18 6.45
CA LYS A 40 7.26 0.65 6.94
C LYS A 40 6.65 1.64 5.94
N LEU A 41 5.44 1.33 5.48
CA LEU A 41 4.65 2.19 4.61
C LEU A 41 3.30 2.50 5.25
N TYR A 42 3.08 3.78 5.56
CA TYR A 42 1.80 4.28 6.06
C TYR A 42 1.07 5.02 4.94
N PHE A 43 -0.13 4.56 4.64
CA PHE A 43 -0.85 4.98 3.46
C PHE A 43 -2.34 5.06 3.80
N ASN A 44 -2.73 6.09 4.55
CA ASN A 44 -4.05 6.17 5.18
C ASN A 44 -4.78 7.49 4.90
N ASN A 45 -6.09 7.50 5.10
CA ASN A 45 -6.96 8.69 5.12
C ASN A 45 -6.91 9.54 3.84
N TYR A 46 -7.07 8.88 2.70
CA TYR A 46 -7.22 9.57 1.42
C TYR A 46 -8.68 9.89 1.12
N THR A 47 -8.97 11.18 0.94
CA THR A 47 -10.32 11.64 0.59
C THR A 47 -10.54 11.67 -0.92
N ASN A 48 -9.54 12.03 -1.72
CA ASN A 48 -9.69 12.20 -3.17
C ASN A 48 -9.02 11.10 -4.01
N LEU A 49 -8.34 10.13 -3.39
CA LEU A 49 -7.68 9.06 -4.13
C LEU A 49 -8.70 8.12 -4.77
N LYS A 50 -8.67 8.03 -6.09
CA LYS A 50 -9.61 7.23 -6.90
C LYS A 50 -8.97 5.96 -7.44
N LYS A 51 -7.68 5.99 -7.76
CA LYS A 51 -6.96 4.88 -8.42
C LYS A 51 -5.52 4.76 -7.93
N ILE A 52 -5.07 3.51 -7.78
CA ILE A 52 -3.68 3.15 -7.53
C ILE A 52 -3.23 2.20 -8.66
N HIS A 53 -2.25 2.65 -9.43
CA HIS A 53 -1.58 1.87 -10.48
C HIS A 53 -0.14 1.59 -10.04
N ALA A 54 0.05 0.95 -8.89
CA ALA A 54 1.36 0.69 -8.32
C ALA A 54 1.57 -0.82 -8.08
N THR A 55 2.76 -1.28 -8.40
CA THR A 55 3.28 -2.59 -8.00
C THR A 55 4.22 -2.44 -6.81
N PHE A 56 4.43 -3.54 -6.10
CA PHE A 56 5.24 -3.60 -4.88
C PHE A 56 6.53 -4.39 -5.07
N ASP A 57 6.94 -4.62 -6.33
CA ASP A 57 7.89 -5.66 -6.74
C ASP A 57 9.31 -5.49 -6.15
N GLY A 58 9.67 -4.28 -5.73
CA GLY A 58 10.95 -3.97 -5.10
C GLY A 58 10.93 -3.82 -3.57
N MET A 59 9.77 -3.85 -2.95
CA MET A 59 9.60 -3.60 -1.51
C MET A 59 9.80 -4.87 -0.67
N LYS A 60 10.87 -5.61 -0.96
CA LYS A 60 11.14 -6.93 -0.36
C LYS A 60 11.35 -6.86 1.15
N ASN A 61 11.86 -5.74 1.67
CA ASN A 61 12.12 -5.51 3.09
C ASN A 61 10.93 -4.94 3.87
N LEU A 62 9.78 -4.72 3.21
CA LEU A 62 8.62 -4.14 3.85
C LEU A 62 8.08 -5.11 4.91
N LYS A 63 8.04 -4.68 6.17
CA LYS A 63 7.57 -5.45 7.32
C LYS A 63 6.16 -5.04 7.75
N MET A 64 5.82 -3.77 7.55
CA MET A 64 4.52 -3.22 7.97
C MET A 64 3.89 -2.37 6.88
N LEU A 65 2.64 -2.69 6.56
CA LEU A 65 1.81 -1.96 5.63
C LEU A 65 0.51 -1.55 6.31
N ILE A 66 0.26 -0.25 6.41
CA ILE A 66 -0.99 0.29 6.95
C ILE A 66 -1.73 1.00 5.82
N PHE A 67 -2.94 0.51 5.51
CA PHE A 67 -3.82 1.04 4.48
C PHE A 67 -5.25 1.17 5.03
N GLU A 68 -5.68 2.39 5.33
CA GLU A 68 -6.98 2.67 5.94
C GLU A 68 -7.63 3.94 5.36
N GLY A 69 -8.96 3.97 5.34
CA GLY A 69 -9.69 5.25 5.25
C GLY A 69 -9.76 5.84 3.84
N PHE A 70 -9.89 4.98 2.83
CA PHE A 70 -10.07 5.38 1.43
C PHE A 70 -11.55 5.60 1.13
N LYS A 71 -11.96 6.86 1.01
CA LYS A 71 -13.37 7.18 0.76
C LYS A 71 -13.83 6.87 -0.66
N ASN A 72 -12.94 7.07 -1.64
CA ASN A 72 -13.27 7.07 -3.06
C ASN A 72 -12.46 6.08 -3.90
N LEU A 73 -11.67 5.20 -3.27
CA LEU A 73 -10.87 4.21 -4.00
C LEU A 73 -11.77 3.09 -4.50
N GLU A 74 -11.82 2.91 -5.82
CA GLU A 74 -12.68 1.91 -6.47
C GLU A 74 -11.99 0.57 -6.70
N PHE A 75 -10.66 0.59 -6.86
CA PHE A 75 -9.86 -0.59 -7.18
C PHE A 75 -8.43 -0.45 -6.66
N MET A 76 -7.89 -1.56 -6.17
CA MET A 76 -6.50 -1.67 -5.72
C MET A 76 -5.94 -3.03 -6.16
N PRO A 77 -5.10 -3.07 -7.21
CA PRO A 77 -4.40 -4.29 -7.58
C PRO A 77 -3.22 -4.46 -6.63
N MET A 78 -3.42 -5.23 -5.56
CA MET A 78 -2.30 -5.56 -4.68
C MET A 78 -1.67 -6.87 -5.09
N GLU A 79 -0.54 -6.80 -5.78
CA GLU A 79 0.34 -7.95 -5.98
C GLU A 79 1.22 -8.16 -4.74
N LEU A 80 0.59 -8.48 -3.60
CA LEU A 80 1.30 -8.64 -2.32
C LEU A 80 2.32 -9.78 -2.33
N LYS A 81 2.25 -10.71 -3.30
CA LYS A 81 3.19 -11.83 -3.47
C LYS A 81 4.67 -11.42 -3.49
N HIS A 82 4.97 -10.17 -3.82
CA HIS A 82 6.33 -9.66 -3.84
C HIS A 82 6.83 -9.12 -2.49
N LEU A 83 5.95 -8.98 -1.50
CA LEU A 83 6.24 -8.45 -0.17
C LEU A 83 6.69 -9.56 0.79
N SER A 84 7.77 -10.26 0.46
CA SER A 84 8.21 -11.47 1.16
C SER A 84 8.52 -11.30 2.65
N SER A 85 8.91 -10.11 3.10
CA SER A 85 9.19 -9.83 4.52
C SER A 85 8.00 -9.22 5.26
N LEU A 86 6.83 -9.13 4.64
CA LEU A 86 5.66 -8.51 5.24
C LEU A 86 5.14 -9.35 6.40
N GLN A 87 5.00 -8.70 7.54
CA GLN A 87 4.62 -9.32 8.80
C GLN A 87 3.28 -8.77 9.31
N ALA A 88 3.05 -7.47 9.12
CA ALA A 88 1.85 -6.81 9.62
C ALA A 88 1.13 -6.07 8.49
N ILE A 89 -0.16 -6.36 8.37
CA ILE A 89 -1.07 -5.66 7.47
C ILE A 89 -2.28 -5.19 8.27
N LEU A 90 -2.65 -3.92 8.07
CA LEU A 90 -3.91 -3.36 8.53
C LEU A 90 -4.69 -2.82 7.34
N PHE A 91 -5.86 -3.39 7.11
CA PHE A 91 -6.87 -2.86 6.19
C PHE A 91 -8.15 -2.49 6.92
N LYS A 92 -8.50 -1.20 6.89
CA LYS A 92 -9.75 -0.69 7.46
C LYS A 92 -10.48 0.25 6.51
N ASN A 93 -11.80 0.25 6.62
CA ASN A 93 -12.76 1.11 5.93
C ASN A 93 -12.70 1.03 4.39
N TYR A 94 -12.80 -0.18 3.83
CA TYR A 94 -12.94 -0.40 2.38
C TYR A 94 -14.34 -0.85 1.99
N LYS A 95 -15.25 0.11 1.79
CA LYS A 95 -16.63 -0.20 1.39
C LYS A 95 -16.78 -0.75 -0.04
N LYS A 96 -15.73 -0.72 -0.87
CA LYS A 96 -15.80 -1.05 -2.31
C LYS A 96 -14.72 -2.03 -2.80
N LEU A 97 -13.74 -2.39 -1.99
CA LEU A 97 -12.61 -3.18 -2.46
C LEU A 97 -12.92 -4.68 -2.34
N LYS A 98 -12.77 -5.42 -3.44
CA LYS A 98 -12.73 -6.89 -3.41
C LYS A 98 -11.28 -7.31 -3.26
N ILE A 99 -10.89 -7.77 -2.07
CA ILE A 99 -9.62 -8.45 -1.87
C ILE A 99 -9.91 -9.95 -1.96
N GLU A 100 -9.22 -10.66 -2.85
CA GLU A 100 -9.23 -12.12 -2.82
C GLU A 100 -8.47 -12.58 -1.57
N ILE A 101 -9.13 -13.36 -0.70
CA ILE A 101 -8.55 -13.78 0.58
C ILE A 101 -7.22 -14.54 0.39
N ASN A 102 -7.07 -15.23 -0.74
CA ASN A 102 -5.87 -15.98 -1.10
C ASN A 102 -4.66 -15.09 -1.42
N ALA A 103 -4.86 -13.77 -1.57
CA ALA A 103 -3.77 -12.82 -1.81
C ALA A 103 -2.73 -12.79 -0.67
N PHE A 104 -3.10 -13.28 0.53
CA PHE A 104 -2.22 -13.33 1.69
C PHE A 104 -1.56 -14.70 1.92
N ASN A 105 -1.99 -15.76 1.22
CA ASN A 105 -1.54 -17.14 1.50
C ASN A 105 -0.03 -17.36 1.25
N VAL A 106 0.59 -16.49 0.45
CA VAL A 106 2.02 -16.51 0.14
C VAL A 106 2.87 -15.74 1.16
N LEU A 107 2.23 -15.12 2.16
CA LEU A 107 2.88 -14.27 3.15
C LEU A 107 2.93 -14.95 4.52
N SER A 108 4.00 -14.69 5.27
CA SER A 108 4.15 -15.13 6.66
C SER A 108 3.71 -14.02 7.63
N LEU A 109 2.43 -13.64 7.56
CA LEU A 109 1.88 -12.58 8.40
C LEU A 109 1.75 -13.02 9.86
N ILE A 110 2.19 -12.16 10.78
CA ILE A 110 1.96 -12.29 12.22
C ILE A 110 0.75 -11.48 12.69
N PHE A 111 0.35 -10.47 11.91
CA PHE A 111 -0.78 -9.61 12.19
C PHE A 111 -1.52 -9.28 10.90
N LEU A 112 -2.83 -9.56 10.90
CA LEU A 112 -3.75 -9.23 9.82
C LEU A 112 -5.03 -8.68 10.42
N ASP A 113 -5.29 -7.40 10.20
CA ASP A 113 -6.56 -6.75 10.55
C ASP A 113 -7.34 -6.44 9.28
N LEU A 114 -8.50 -7.10 9.13
CA LEU A 114 -9.47 -6.89 8.04
C LEU A 114 -10.80 -6.35 8.57
N ASN A 115 -10.85 -5.81 9.80
CA ASN A 115 -12.06 -5.29 10.42
C ASN A 115 -12.60 -4.12 9.61
N SER A 116 -13.52 -4.40 8.68
CA SER A 116 -14.29 -3.51 7.78
C SER A 116 -14.72 -4.23 6.49
N PHE A 117 -14.25 -5.47 6.26
CA PHE A 117 -14.68 -6.31 5.12
C PHE A 117 -15.86 -7.24 5.44
N ILE A 118 -16.28 -7.30 6.70
CA ILE A 118 -17.39 -8.11 7.20
C ILE A 118 -18.53 -7.18 7.63
#